data_AF-A0A7W5VKA3-F1
#
_entry.id   AF-A0A7W5VKA3-F1
#
_cell.length_a   1.000
_cell.length_b   1.000
_cell.length_c   1.000
_cell.angle_alpha   90.00
_cell.angle_beta   90.00
_cell.angle_gamma   90.00
#
_symmetry.space_group_name_H-M   'P 1'
#
loop_
_entity.id
_entity.type
_entity.pdbx_description
1 polymer ?
#
loop_
_entity_poly.entity_id
_entity_poly.type
_entity_poly.pdbx_seq_one_letter_code
_entity_poly.pdbx_strand_id
1 'polypeptide(L)'
;MSLKVSVVRSTAVLALGLLLTAFAPNAALALSPVEAIICIKQAFNLDQTVADLQEGDVLLGVGEGEAKSEIESIKLRSGVLFEVKLVPCGFSENANAYVSSKDDGLPDDYTSINYIIYNKTWLFSRINTGKTELDFVLGHEFGHLINHHATLRQKTIPDTQKELEADYAGACAVARMNRPWGPLKAVIEELRSVPSEVYPRVDQSLKWAEVGYKNCNGVITAPLYKGASVLYFFKDADNDQVINVLKENDIPYQTRKSKYSIKSNGITCTPDFDFKAVRELAMDLTNAGVEIYWINKAIPELNAHRRITIEAETDLSADWKPLTVEQLSCMKVCRWWTTEVDACAS
;
A
#
# COMPACT_ATOMS: atom_id res chain seq x y z
N MET A 1 -54.81 69.42 9.68
CA MET A 1 -54.82 68.31 8.71
C MET A 1 -53.91 67.22 9.23
N SER A 2 -54.50 66.04 9.49
CA SER A 2 -53.84 64.88 10.09
C SER A 2 -53.17 64.04 9.01
N LEU A 3 -51.89 63.72 9.17
CA LEU A 3 -51.20 62.73 8.35
C LEU A 3 -50.65 61.63 9.28
N LYS A 4 -51.35 60.50 9.27
CA LYS A 4 -50.94 59.24 9.87
C LYS A 4 -49.80 58.65 9.03
N VAL A 5 -48.65 58.39 9.65
CA VAL A 5 -47.58 57.59 9.06
C VAL A 5 -47.77 56.14 9.50
N SER A 6 -48.06 55.25 8.55
CA SER A 6 -48.18 53.81 8.75
C SER A 6 -46.80 53.16 8.60
N VAL A 7 -46.33 52.50 9.66
CA VAL A 7 -45.10 51.71 9.65
C VAL A 7 -45.44 50.31 9.12
N VAL A 8 -45.07 50.02 7.87
CA VAL A 8 -45.14 48.67 7.30
C VAL A 8 -43.84 47.94 7.64
N ARG A 9 -43.92 46.97 8.56
CA ARG A 9 -42.84 46.01 8.83
C ARG A 9 -42.83 44.96 7.71
N SER A 10 -41.82 44.99 6.85
CA SER A 10 -41.47 43.85 5.99
C SER A 10 -40.49 42.95 6.73
N THR A 11 -41.01 41.83 7.26
CA THR A 11 -40.21 40.66 7.61
C THR A 11 -39.73 39.99 6.32
N ALA A 12 -38.49 40.32 5.92
CA ALA A 12 -37.77 39.53 4.93
C ALA A 12 -37.29 38.24 5.60
N VAL A 13 -37.83 37.12 5.13
CA VAL A 13 -37.46 35.76 5.50
C VAL A 13 -36.04 35.49 5.00
N LEU A 14 -35.06 35.40 5.90
CA LEU A 14 -33.78 34.74 5.64
C LEU A 14 -34.04 33.23 5.64
N ALA A 15 -34.21 32.65 4.45
CA ALA A 15 -34.21 31.22 4.25
C ALA A 15 -33.33 30.89 3.04
N LEU A 16 -32.59 29.79 3.17
CA LEU A 16 -31.78 29.13 2.15
C LEU A 16 -30.44 29.80 1.79
N GLY A 17 -29.42 29.38 2.54
CA GLY A 17 -28.02 29.50 2.15
C GLY A 17 -27.11 28.49 2.86
N LEU A 18 -27.65 27.37 3.38
CA LEU A 18 -26.82 26.20 3.71
C LEU A 18 -26.70 25.37 2.44
N LEU A 19 -25.78 25.77 1.56
CA LEU A 19 -25.25 24.85 0.56
C LEU A 19 -24.42 23.80 1.30
N LEU A 20 -24.82 22.54 1.11
CA LEU A 20 -24.02 21.36 1.37
C LEU A 20 -22.61 21.56 0.82
N THR A 21 -21.62 21.85 1.67
CA THR A 21 -20.24 21.46 1.41
C THR A 21 -20.17 19.95 1.66
N ALA A 22 -20.76 19.20 0.73
CA ALA A 22 -20.54 17.77 0.63
C ALA A 22 -19.02 17.57 0.51
N PHE A 23 -18.48 16.74 1.38
CA PHE A 23 -17.10 16.29 1.46
C PHE A 23 -16.55 15.99 0.06
N ALA A 24 -15.93 16.99 -0.58
CA ALA A 24 -14.98 16.71 -1.63
C ALA A 24 -13.80 16.03 -0.94
N PRO A 25 -13.39 14.83 -1.34
CA PRO A 25 -12.17 14.26 -0.80
C PRO A 25 -11.04 15.23 -1.11
N ASN A 26 -10.46 15.81 -0.06
CA ASN A 26 -9.39 16.81 -0.17
C ASN A 26 -8.26 16.19 -0.98
N ALA A 27 -8.09 16.64 -2.23
CA ALA A 27 -6.88 16.34 -2.98
C ALA A 27 -5.72 16.90 -2.16
N ALA A 28 -4.76 16.03 -1.81
CA ALA A 28 -3.65 16.44 -0.97
C ALA A 28 -2.94 17.63 -1.62
N LEU A 29 -2.87 18.77 -0.91
CA LEU A 29 -2.20 19.95 -1.42
C LEU A 29 -0.69 19.78 -1.23
N ALA A 30 0.08 20.11 -2.25
CA ALA A 30 1.54 20.16 -2.15
C ALA A 30 1.95 21.18 -1.07
N LEU A 31 2.90 20.79 -0.23
CA LEU A 31 3.45 21.66 0.82
C LEU A 31 4.01 22.94 0.20
N SER A 32 3.59 24.12 0.67
CA SER A 32 4.13 25.37 0.15
C SER A 32 5.61 25.54 0.54
N PRO A 33 6.42 26.28 -0.25
CA PRO A 33 7.82 26.53 0.12
C PRO A 33 7.98 27.18 1.50
N VAL A 34 7.05 28.06 1.90
CA VAL A 34 7.08 28.72 3.22
C VAL A 34 6.88 27.70 4.34
N GLU A 35 5.91 26.80 4.20
CA GLU A 35 5.67 25.74 5.21
C GLU A 35 6.82 24.74 5.27
N ALA A 36 7.41 24.38 4.12
CA ALA A 36 8.61 23.56 4.06
C ALA A 36 9.77 24.18 4.84
N ILE A 37 10.03 25.48 4.64
CA ILE A 37 11.08 26.22 5.34
C ILE A 37 10.81 26.27 6.85
N ILE A 38 9.56 26.50 7.27
CA ILE A 38 9.17 26.48 8.69
C ILE A 38 9.48 25.10 9.30
N CYS A 39 9.11 24.02 8.61
CA CYS A 39 9.37 22.66 9.09
C CYS A 39 10.87 22.35 9.19
N ILE A 40 11.68 22.77 8.22
CA ILE A 40 13.14 22.61 8.26
C ILE A 40 13.71 23.38 9.46
N LYS A 41 13.33 24.65 9.64
CA LYS A 41 13.81 25.48 10.75
C LYS A 41 13.45 24.90 12.11
N GLN A 42 12.24 24.35 12.26
CA GLN A 42 11.79 23.69 13.49
C GLN A 42 12.56 22.39 13.74
N ALA A 43 12.72 21.53 12.74
CA ALA A 43 13.39 20.24 12.90
C ALA A 43 14.88 20.38 13.27
N PHE A 44 15.54 21.46 12.84
CA PHE A 44 16.96 21.70 13.10
C PHE A 44 17.22 22.88 14.05
N ASN A 45 16.18 23.42 14.71
CA ASN A 45 16.26 24.54 15.66
C ASN A 45 16.97 25.80 15.13
N LEU A 46 16.78 26.12 13.85
CA LEU A 46 17.50 27.21 13.18
C LEU A 46 17.00 28.60 13.58
N ASP A 47 15.81 28.71 14.18
CA ASP A 47 15.22 29.98 14.63
C ASP A 47 15.50 30.30 16.11
N GLN A 48 16.21 29.42 16.85
CA GLN A 48 16.42 29.61 18.30
C GLN A 48 17.87 29.95 18.67
N THR A 49 18.05 31.07 19.39
CA THR A 49 19.15 31.32 20.34
C THR A 49 18.96 30.54 21.66
N VAL A 50 18.26 29.40 21.63
CA VAL A 50 17.85 28.63 22.81
C VAL A 50 18.41 27.22 22.66
N ALA A 51 19.01 26.76 23.76
CA ALA A 51 19.81 25.56 23.87
C ALA A 51 19.03 24.26 23.61
N ASP A 52 19.75 23.32 22.99
CA ASP A 52 19.61 21.87 23.10
C ASP A 52 18.24 21.26 22.76
N LEU A 53 17.98 21.08 21.47
CA LEU A 53 17.44 19.79 21.02
C LEU A 53 18.52 19.17 20.13
N GLN A 54 19.06 18.05 20.60
CA GLN A 54 19.99 17.26 19.81
C GLN A 54 19.27 16.67 18.61
N GLU A 55 20.01 16.55 17.50
CA GLU A 55 19.62 15.81 16.31
C GLU A 55 19.34 14.34 16.69
N GLY A 56 18.11 14.00 17.08
CA GLY A 56 17.74 12.62 17.40
C GLY A 56 16.67 12.34 18.46
N ASP A 57 16.00 13.33 19.07
CA ASP A 57 15.06 13.03 20.18
C ASP A 57 13.62 12.65 19.76
N VAL A 58 13.42 11.33 19.70
CA VAL A 58 12.30 10.49 20.19
C VAL A 58 10.86 10.92 19.89
N LEU A 59 10.12 10.09 19.13
CA LEU A 59 8.70 9.75 19.41
C LEU A 59 8.26 8.43 18.74
N LEU A 60 7.57 7.59 19.52
CA LEU A 60 7.21 6.17 19.33
C LEU A 60 6.25 5.87 18.15
N GLY A 61 6.48 4.70 17.50
CA GLY A 61 5.59 4.04 16.54
C GLY A 61 6.32 3.42 15.35
N VAL A 62 7.32 4.15 14.84
CA VAL A 62 8.34 3.89 13.81
C VAL A 62 9.38 4.90 14.26
N GLY A 63 10.52 4.47 14.82
CA GLY A 63 11.50 5.43 15.31
C GLY A 63 11.89 6.38 14.17
N GLU A 64 12.20 7.65 14.42
CA GLU A 64 12.77 8.52 13.36
C GLU A 64 14.03 7.87 12.73
N GLY A 65 14.73 7.03 13.50
CA GLY A 65 15.79 6.16 13.02
C GLY A 65 15.37 5.11 11.99
N GLU A 66 14.11 4.67 11.95
CA GLU A 66 13.62 3.71 10.97
C GLU A 66 13.41 4.35 9.60
N ALA A 67 12.67 5.46 9.49
CA ALA A 67 12.53 6.17 8.21
C ALA A 67 13.89 6.63 7.68
N LYS A 68 14.77 7.12 8.56
CA LYS A 68 16.17 7.46 8.25
C LYS A 68 16.98 6.26 7.78
N SER A 69 16.91 5.14 8.50
CA SER A 69 17.60 3.91 8.08
C SER A 69 17.07 3.37 6.75
N GLU A 70 15.77 3.49 6.50
CA GLU A 70 15.14 2.98 5.29
C GLU A 70 15.54 3.86 4.08
N ILE A 71 15.49 5.20 4.18
CA ILE A 71 15.97 6.07 3.08
C ILE A 71 17.47 5.88 2.81
N GLU A 72 18.31 5.70 3.83
CA GLU A 72 19.73 5.39 3.62
C GLU A 72 19.93 4.04 2.92
N SER A 73 19.10 3.05 3.22
CA SER A 73 19.10 1.76 2.53
C SER A 73 18.67 1.91 1.05
N ILE A 74 17.64 2.72 0.78
CA ILE A 74 17.18 3.03 -0.58
C ILE A 74 18.28 3.75 -1.38
N LYS A 75 18.92 4.77 -0.79
CA LYS A 75 20.04 5.51 -1.40
C LYS A 75 21.19 4.58 -1.75
N LEU A 76 21.64 3.78 -0.78
CA LEU A 76 22.75 2.83 -0.94
C LEU A 76 22.47 1.83 -2.07
N ARG A 77 21.28 1.21 -2.07
CA ARG A 77 20.89 0.25 -3.11
C ARG A 77 20.63 0.89 -4.46
N SER A 78 20.41 2.20 -4.48
CA SER A 78 20.23 2.96 -5.71
C SER A 78 21.53 3.51 -6.30
N GLY A 79 22.64 3.38 -5.59
CA GLY A 79 23.94 3.89 -6.03
C GLY A 79 23.99 5.42 -6.10
N VAL A 80 23.18 6.11 -5.31
CA VAL A 80 23.07 7.57 -5.28
C VAL A 80 23.83 8.12 -4.08
N LEU A 81 24.63 9.16 -4.31
CA LEU A 81 25.58 9.69 -3.31
C LEU A 81 25.19 11.05 -2.72
N PHE A 82 24.14 11.71 -3.21
CA PHE A 82 23.73 12.99 -2.62
C PHE A 82 23.06 12.81 -1.26
N GLU A 83 23.19 13.81 -0.41
CA GLU A 83 22.57 13.83 0.92
C GLU A 83 21.06 14.07 0.82
N VAL A 84 20.29 13.33 1.62
CA VAL A 84 18.84 13.52 1.81
C VAL A 84 18.59 13.64 3.29
N LYS A 85 17.93 14.72 3.71
CA LYS A 85 17.49 14.92 5.09
C LYS A 85 15.98 14.65 5.21
N LEU A 86 15.58 13.86 6.20
CA LEU A 86 14.19 13.61 6.51
C LEU A 86 13.69 14.62 7.54
N VAL A 87 12.53 15.23 7.29
CA VAL A 87 11.95 16.28 8.15
C VAL A 87 10.50 15.95 8.46
N PRO A 88 10.16 15.54 9.70
CA PRO A 88 8.77 15.40 10.10
C PRO A 88 8.11 16.78 10.16
N CYS A 89 6.91 16.91 9.57
CA CYS A 89 6.23 18.19 9.39
C CYS A 89 4.72 18.04 9.53
N GLY A 90 4.15 18.69 10.55
CA GLY A 90 2.70 18.66 10.79
C GLY A 90 1.87 19.50 9.82
N PHE A 91 2.52 20.41 9.06
CA PHE A 91 1.88 21.22 8.02
C PHE A 91 1.71 20.47 6.70
N SER A 92 2.52 19.45 6.45
CA SER A 92 2.36 18.58 5.28
C SER A 92 1.11 17.72 5.46
N GLU A 93 0.36 17.47 4.39
CA GLU A 93 -0.75 16.51 4.43
C GLU A 93 -0.26 15.07 4.19
N ASN A 94 0.89 14.91 3.53
CA ASN A 94 1.50 13.65 3.12
C ASN A 94 3.05 13.74 3.17
N ALA A 95 3.76 13.03 2.29
CA ALA A 95 5.19 13.20 2.06
C ALA A 95 5.44 14.08 0.81
N ASN A 96 6.52 14.85 0.83
CA ASN A 96 6.91 15.78 -0.23
C ASN A 96 8.44 15.85 -0.36
N ALA A 97 8.93 15.77 -1.58
CA ALA A 97 10.31 16.10 -1.94
C ALA A 97 10.52 17.61 -2.05
N TYR A 98 11.55 18.12 -1.39
CA TYR A 98 11.90 19.54 -1.39
C TYR A 98 13.41 19.74 -1.61
N VAL A 99 13.80 20.75 -2.38
CA VAL A 99 15.21 21.12 -2.56
C VAL A 99 15.36 22.57 -2.14
N SER A 100 16.16 22.83 -1.12
CA SER A 100 16.32 24.20 -0.63
C SER A 100 17.10 25.08 -1.59
N SER A 101 16.75 26.35 -1.63
CA SER A 101 17.41 27.39 -2.42
C SER A 101 18.07 28.44 -1.51
N LYS A 102 18.93 29.29 -2.08
CA LYS A 102 19.50 30.43 -1.34
C LYS A 102 18.45 31.47 -0.94
N ASP A 103 17.35 31.55 -1.68
CA ASP A 103 16.29 32.52 -1.45
C ASP A 103 15.34 32.09 -0.32
N ASP A 104 15.52 30.88 0.22
CA ASP A 104 14.69 30.31 1.30
C ASP A 104 15.01 30.91 2.68
N GLY A 105 16.11 31.68 2.80
CA GLY A 105 16.54 32.26 4.07
C GLY A 105 17.00 31.22 5.11
N LEU A 106 17.43 30.04 4.65
CA LEU A 106 18.10 29.03 5.46
C LEU A 106 19.60 29.33 5.57
N PRO A 107 20.29 28.91 6.65
CA PRO A 107 21.76 29.01 6.74
C PRO A 107 22.46 28.24 5.61
N ASP A 108 23.68 28.63 5.25
CA ASP A 108 24.41 28.08 4.10
C ASP A 108 24.48 26.53 4.12
N ASP A 109 24.72 25.91 5.28
CA ASP A 109 24.77 24.44 5.46
C ASP A 109 23.43 23.72 5.23
N TYR A 110 22.34 24.47 5.07
CA TYR A 110 20.97 24.00 4.81
C TYR A 110 20.44 24.48 3.45
N THR A 111 21.28 25.14 2.63
CA THR A 111 20.93 25.55 1.26
C THR A 111 21.41 24.51 0.24
N SER A 112 20.67 24.33 -0.86
CA SER A 112 20.97 23.30 -1.88
C SER A 112 20.96 21.86 -1.34
N ILE A 113 20.22 21.61 -0.25
CA ILE A 113 20.06 20.29 0.36
C ILE A 113 18.75 19.67 -0.13
N ASN A 114 18.76 18.34 -0.30
CA ASN A 114 17.55 17.59 -0.62
C ASN A 114 16.86 17.15 0.66
N TYR A 115 15.55 17.41 0.74
CA TYR A 115 14.71 17.05 1.85
C TYR A 115 13.58 16.14 1.40
N ILE A 116 13.21 15.20 2.26
CA ILE A 116 11.91 14.53 2.22
C ILE A 116 11.17 14.99 3.47
N ILE A 117 10.13 15.79 3.27
CA ILE A 117 9.31 16.37 4.31
C ILE A 117 8.04 15.54 4.42
N TYR A 118 7.70 15.03 5.60
CA TYR A 118 6.58 14.10 5.73
C TYR A 118 5.71 14.35 6.96
N ASN A 119 4.41 14.15 6.80
CA ASN A 119 3.49 14.10 7.93
C ASN A 119 3.60 12.76 8.63
N LYS A 120 4.07 12.77 9.87
CA LYS A 120 4.28 11.58 10.69
C LYS A 120 2.99 10.78 10.88
N THR A 121 1.90 11.44 11.26
CA THR A 121 0.59 10.80 11.50
C THR A 121 0.03 10.14 10.24
N TRP A 122 0.13 10.84 9.10
CA TRP A 122 -0.27 10.28 7.80
C TRP A 122 0.61 9.10 7.41
N LEU A 123 1.92 9.23 7.52
CA LEU A 123 2.85 8.16 7.15
C LEU A 123 2.58 6.89 7.98
N PHE A 124 2.31 7.05 9.28
CA PHE A 124 1.90 5.96 10.14
C PHE A 124 0.59 5.29 9.75
N SER A 125 -0.43 6.07 9.37
CA SER A 125 -1.70 5.48 9.01
C SER A 125 -1.61 4.61 7.75
N ARG A 126 -0.61 4.87 6.88
CA ARG A 126 -0.33 4.11 5.65
C ARG A 126 0.64 2.93 5.81
N ILE A 127 1.52 2.94 6.81
CA ILE A 127 2.55 1.90 7.03
C ILE A 127 2.05 0.72 7.86
N ASN A 128 0.82 0.76 8.36
CA ASN A 128 0.27 -0.26 9.27
C ASN A 128 0.32 -1.71 8.73
N THR A 129 0.56 -1.91 7.43
CA THR A 129 0.66 -3.22 6.76
C THR A 129 2.09 -3.72 6.55
N GLY A 130 3.13 -2.88 6.70
CA GLY A 130 4.53 -3.32 6.62
C GLY A 130 5.53 -2.30 6.09
N LYS A 131 6.74 -2.79 5.79
CA LYS A 131 7.84 -1.96 5.26
C LYS A 131 7.70 -1.65 3.76
N THR A 132 6.86 -2.37 3.02
CA THR A 132 6.69 -2.17 1.57
C THR A 132 6.13 -0.79 1.26
N GLU A 133 5.21 -0.34 2.10
CA GLU A 133 4.51 0.93 2.02
C GLU A 133 5.47 2.09 2.32
N LEU A 134 6.28 1.93 3.37
CA LEU A 134 7.35 2.88 3.70
C LEU A 134 8.37 2.98 2.57
N ASP A 135 8.84 1.83 2.05
CA ASP A 135 9.80 1.76 0.95
C ASP A 135 9.25 2.44 -0.31
N PHE A 136 7.97 2.25 -0.60
CA PHE A 136 7.31 2.88 -1.75
C PHE A 136 7.22 4.40 -1.58
N VAL A 137 6.68 4.88 -0.45
CA VAL A 137 6.48 6.32 -0.22
C VAL A 137 7.82 7.05 -0.20
N LEU A 138 8.81 6.56 0.54
CA LEU A 138 10.14 7.18 0.58
C LEU A 138 10.86 7.08 -0.77
N GLY A 139 10.73 5.94 -1.46
CA GLY A 139 11.30 5.77 -2.80
C GLY A 139 10.65 6.68 -3.85
N HIS A 140 9.36 6.97 -3.72
CA HIS A 140 8.62 7.89 -4.57
C HIS A 140 9.14 9.32 -4.41
N GLU A 141 9.21 9.84 -3.18
CA GLU A 141 9.77 11.17 -2.91
C GLU A 141 11.24 11.27 -3.32
N PHE A 142 12.01 10.21 -3.07
CA PHE A 142 13.39 10.13 -3.53
C PHE A 142 13.50 10.16 -5.07
N GLY A 143 12.52 9.58 -5.77
CA GLY A 143 12.35 9.68 -7.20
C GLY A 143 12.18 11.12 -7.70
N HIS A 144 11.42 11.95 -6.99
CA HIS A 144 11.31 13.39 -7.31
C HIS A 144 12.66 14.11 -7.19
N LEU A 145 13.48 13.75 -6.21
CA LEU A 145 14.81 14.33 -6.00
C LEU A 145 15.79 13.90 -7.11
N ILE A 146 15.89 12.59 -7.40
CA ILE A 146 16.77 12.05 -8.45
C ILE A 146 16.43 12.66 -9.81
N ASN A 147 15.15 12.81 -10.11
CA ASN A 147 14.67 13.31 -11.39
C ASN A 147 14.58 14.85 -11.44
N HIS A 148 15.07 15.56 -10.43
CA HIS A 148 15.09 17.02 -10.37
C HIS A 148 13.71 17.67 -10.60
N HIS A 149 12.64 17.04 -10.10
CA HIS A 149 11.26 17.50 -10.29
C HIS A 149 10.96 18.84 -9.60
N ALA A 150 11.69 19.16 -8.53
CA ALA A 150 11.58 20.46 -7.84
C ALA A 150 12.49 21.55 -8.44
N THR A 151 13.42 21.21 -9.34
CA THR A 151 14.43 22.15 -9.87
C THR A 151 14.41 22.19 -11.40
N LEU A 152 15.36 21.51 -12.06
CA LEU A 152 15.58 21.58 -13.50
C LEU A 152 14.35 21.19 -14.32
N ARG A 153 13.56 20.24 -13.80
CA ARG A 153 12.41 19.67 -14.51
C ARG A 153 11.06 20.17 -14.00
N GLN A 154 11.05 21.13 -13.07
CA GLN A 154 9.82 21.64 -12.46
C GLN A 154 8.83 22.21 -13.49
N LYS A 155 9.32 22.87 -14.54
CA LYS A 155 8.46 23.54 -15.54
C LYS A 155 8.50 22.86 -16.91
N THR A 156 9.34 21.86 -17.10
CA THR A 156 9.58 21.24 -18.41
C THR A 156 8.78 19.97 -18.64
N ILE A 157 8.23 19.38 -17.58
CA ILE A 157 7.35 18.21 -17.67
C ILE A 157 6.05 18.44 -16.88
N PRO A 158 4.91 17.91 -17.34
CA PRO A 158 3.65 17.99 -16.61
C PRO A 158 3.72 17.29 -15.24
N ASP A 159 2.94 17.76 -14.26
CA ASP A 159 2.94 17.18 -12.91
C ASP A 159 2.57 15.70 -12.92
N THR A 160 1.56 15.29 -13.70
CA THR A 160 1.21 13.87 -13.85
C THR A 160 2.39 13.01 -14.33
N GLN A 161 3.27 13.54 -15.20
CA GLN A 161 4.46 12.80 -15.65
C GLN A 161 5.51 12.71 -14.54
N LYS A 162 5.67 13.76 -13.71
CA LYS A 162 6.56 13.73 -12.54
C LYS A 162 6.13 12.63 -11.57
N GLU A 163 4.84 12.56 -11.28
CA GLU A 163 4.25 11.55 -10.40
C GLU A 163 4.43 10.12 -10.94
N LEU A 164 4.27 9.91 -12.25
CA LEU A 164 4.50 8.59 -12.86
C LEU A 164 5.98 8.15 -12.81
N GLU A 165 6.91 9.08 -13.02
CA GLU A 165 8.34 8.83 -12.85
C GLU A 165 8.71 8.55 -11.39
N ALA A 166 8.04 9.20 -10.44
CA ALA A 166 8.20 8.94 -9.02
C ALA A 166 7.58 7.59 -8.61
N ASP A 167 6.41 7.20 -9.14
CA ASP A 167 5.82 5.86 -8.95
C ASP A 167 6.76 4.74 -9.43
N TYR A 168 7.42 4.95 -10.58
CA TYR A 168 8.47 4.06 -11.08
C TYR A 168 9.63 3.96 -10.09
N ALA A 169 10.11 5.09 -9.57
CA ALA A 169 11.22 5.12 -8.62
C ALA A 169 10.87 4.45 -7.28
N GLY A 170 9.67 4.72 -6.76
CA GLY A 170 9.13 4.07 -5.55
C GLY A 170 9.07 2.55 -5.72
N ALA A 171 8.51 2.08 -6.84
CA ALA A 171 8.43 0.64 -7.11
C ALA A 171 9.81 -0.01 -7.32
N CYS A 172 10.75 0.69 -7.95
CA CYS A 172 12.14 0.25 -8.05
C CYS A 172 12.81 0.13 -6.68
N ALA A 173 12.58 1.09 -5.77
CA ALA A 173 13.10 1.05 -4.40
C ALA A 173 12.60 -0.20 -3.67
N VAL A 174 11.30 -0.46 -3.74
CA VAL A 174 10.64 -1.64 -3.16
C VAL A 174 11.25 -2.94 -3.71
N ALA A 175 11.48 -3.05 -5.02
CA ALA A 175 12.15 -4.20 -5.63
C ALA A 175 13.58 -4.39 -5.11
N ARG A 176 14.37 -3.31 -5.01
CA ARG A 176 15.75 -3.35 -4.49
C ARG A 176 15.81 -3.75 -3.02
N MET A 177 14.77 -3.44 -2.26
CA MET A 177 14.57 -3.86 -0.88
C MET A 177 14.03 -5.30 -0.75
N ASN A 178 13.91 -6.03 -1.87
CA ASN A 178 13.39 -7.40 -1.94
C ASN A 178 11.99 -7.56 -1.32
N ARG A 179 11.15 -6.53 -1.46
CA ARG A 179 9.76 -6.57 -1.00
C ARG A 179 8.85 -7.17 -2.07
N PRO A 180 7.73 -7.80 -1.70
CA PRO A 180 6.79 -8.40 -2.65
C PRO A 180 5.96 -7.36 -3.42
N TRP A 181 5.58 -7.72 -4.65
CA TRP A 181 4.73 -6.90 -5.53
C TRP A 181 3.30 -6.72 -4.99
N GLY A 182 2.70 -7.73 -4.37
CA GLY A 182 1.31 -7.68 -3.90
C GLY A 182 1.02 -6.49 -2.97
N PRO A 183 1.74 -6.35 -1.84
CA PRO A 183 1.60 -5.19 -0.96
C PRO A 183 1.91 -3.85 -1.64
N LEU A 184 2.88 -3.82 -2.57
CA LEU A 184 3.15 -2.62 -3.38
C LEU A 184 1.95 -2.22 -4.24
N LYS A 185 1.33 -3.18 -4.93
CA LYS A 185 0.13 -2.94 -5.73
C LYS A 185 -1.00 -2.40 -4.84
N ALA A 186 -1.23 -3.01 -3.68
CA ALA A 186 -2.27 -2.60 -2.74
C ALA A 186 -2.07 -1.15 -2.25
N VAL A 187 -0.85 -0.76 -1.88
CA VAL A 187 -0.58 0.62 -1.44
C VAL A 187 -0.76 1.65 -2.56
N ILE A 188 -0.41 1.30 -3.81
CA ILE A 188 -0.67 2.18 -4.96
C ILE A 188 -2.18 2.32 -5.20
N GLU A 189 -2.93 1.23 -5.13
CA GLU A 189 -4.38 1.24 -5.27
C GLU A 189 -5.05 2.09 -4.18
N GLU A 190 -4.59 2.00 -2.95
CA GLU A 190 -5.06 2.81 -1.83
C GLU A 190 -4.73 4.31 -2.05
N LEU A 191 -3.47 4.64 -2.34
CA LEU A 191 -3.01 6.03 -2.50
C LEU A 191 -3.65 6.72 -3.72
N ARG A 192 -4.03 5.96 -4.75
CA ARG A 192 -4.65 6.47 -5.99
C ARG A 192 -6.16 6.21 -6.08
N SER A 193 -6.79 5.80 -4.98
CA SER A 193 -8.23 5.51 -4.92
C SER A 193 -9.12 6.74 -5.13
N VAL A 194 -8.61 7.93 -4.79
CA VAL A 194 -9.28 9.21 -4.98
C VAL A 194 -8.76 9.87 -6.26
N PRO A 195 -9.64 10.16 -7.24
CA PRO A 195 -9.26 10.91 -8.44
C PRO A 195 -8.68 12.29 -8.08
N SER A 196 -7.58 12.67 -8.74
CA SER A 196 -6.92 13.96 -8.59
C SER A 196 -6.50 14.47 -9.98
N GLU A 197 -6.46 15.78 -10.14
CA GLU A 197 -5.93 16.40 -11.36
C GLU A 197 -4.39 16.35 -11.42
N VAL A 198 -3.74 16.31 -10.25
CA VAL A 198 -2.28 16.29 -10.12
C VAL A 198 -1.77 14.85 -10.19
N TYR A 199 -2.45 13.94 -9.49
CA TYR A 199 -2.01 12.54 -9.41
C TYR A 199 -2.55 11.68 -10.55
N PRO A 200 -1.72 10.80 -11.14
CA PRO A 200 -2.15 9.88 -12.18
C PRO A 200 -3.22 8.91 -11.67
N ARG A 201 -4.00 8.37 -12.61
CA ARG A 201 -4.96 7.31 -12.30
C ARG A 201 -4.23 6.04 -11.84
N VAL A 202 -4.90 5.25 -11.01
CA VAL A 202 -4.38 3.98 -10.47
C VAL A 202 -3.83 3.04 -11.57
N ASP A 203 -4.51 2.92 -12.71
CA ASP A 203 -4.06 2.06 -13.82
C ASP A 203 -2.74 2.52 -14.45
N GLN A 204 -2.52 3.84 -14.50
CA GLN A 204 -1.28 4.43 -15.01
C GLN A 204 -0.15 4.29 -14.00
N SER A 205 -0.41 4.56 -12.71
CA SER A 205 0.54 4.36 -11.62
C SER A 205 1.02 2.92 -11.55
N LEU A 206 0.08 1.95 -11.54
CA LEU A 206 0.42 0.53 -11.50
C LEU A 206 1.27 0.10 -12.69
N LYS A 207 0.97 0.61 -13.90
CA LYS A 207 1.79 0.31 -15.08
C LYS A 207 3.22 0.83 -14.96
N TRP A 208 3.42 2.06 -14.49
CA TRP A 208 4.76 2.62 -14.29
C TRP A 208 5.51 1.95 -13.14
N ALA A 209 4.82 1.68 -12.04
CA ALA A 209 5.35 0.93 -10.91
C ALA A 209 5.77 -0.48 -11.32
N GLU A 210 4.99 -1.19 -12.14
CA GLU A 210 5.33 -2.51 -12.64
C GLU A 210 6.64 -2.49 -13.46
N VAL A 211 6.79 -1.49 -14.34
CA VAL A 211 8.03 -1.33 -15.13
C VAL A 211 9.21 -1.01 -14.21
N GLY A 212 9.05 -0.09 -13.25
CA GLY A 212 10.09 0.27 -12.29
C GLY A 212 10.54 -0.90 -11.41
N TYR A 213 9.58 -1.65 -10.89
CA TYR A 213 9.80 -2.84 -10.09
C TYR A 213 10.58 -3.90 -10.88
N LYS A 214 10.14 -4.23 -12.10
CA LYS A 214 10.82 -5.20 -12.99
C LYS A 214 12.23 -4.77 -13.39
N ASN A 215 12.42 -3.51 -13.77
CA ASN A 215 13.72 -2.97 -14.16
C ASN A 215 14.74 -2.97 -13.01
N CYS A 216 14.25 -3.03 -11.77
CA CYS A 216 15.07 -3.14 -10.58
C CYS A 216 15.13 -4.56 -10.02
N ASN A 217 15.01 -5.56 -10.90
CA ASN A 217 15.08 -7.00 -10.64
C ASN A 217 13.95 -7.55 -9.75
N GLY A 218 12.89 -6.77 -9.54
CA GLY A 218 11.68 -7.23 -8.89
C GLY A 218 10.98 -8.27 -9.76
N VAL A 219 10.58 -9.39 -9.15
CA VAL A 219 9.82 -10.42 -9.85
C VAL A 219 8.33 -10.21 -9.56
N ILE A 220 7.57 -9.82 -10.59
CA ILE A 220 6.10 -9.84 -10.57
C ILE A 220 5.65 -11.27 -10.84
N THR A 221 5.87 -12.09 -9.83
CA THR A 221 5.13 -13.31 -9.58
C THR A 221 4.79 -13.17 -8.12
N ALA A 222 3.58 -13.51 -7.68
CA ALA A 222 3.36 -13.65 -6.24
C ALA A 222 4.48 -14.58 -5.70
N PRO A 223 5.47 -14.09 -4.92
CA PRO A 223 6.72 -14.81 -4.69
C PRO A 223 6.48 -16.17 -4.03
N LEU A 224 5.40 -16.23 -3.24
CA LEU A 224 4.81 -17.42 -2.65
C LEU A 224 4.48 -18.53 -3.66
N TYR A 225 3.93 -18.18 -4.82
CA TYR A 225 3.40 -19.14 -5.79
C TYR A 225 4.34 -19.35 -6.99
N LYS A 226 5.58 -18.87 -6.93
CA LYS A 226 6.55 -19.05 -8.02
C LYS A 226 6.84 -20.54 -8.26
N GLY A 227 6.38 -21.06 -9.39
CA GLY A 227 6.48 -22.49 -9.73
C GLY A 227 5.40 -23.36 -9.09
N ALA A 228 4.36 -22.76 -8.50
CA ALA A 228 3.15 -23.46 -8.09
C ALA A 228 2.34 -23.85 -9.32
N SER A 229 1.90 -25.11 -9.36
CA SER A 229 0.83 -25.54 -10.26
C SER A 229 -0.49 -25.45 -9.48
N VAL A 230 -1.25 -24.37 -9.61
CA VAL A 230 -2.59 -24.32 -9.02
C VAL A 230 -3.59 -24.97 -9.99
N LEU A 231 -4.29 -26.01 -9.53
CA LEU A 231 -5.37 -26.67 -10.25
C LEU A 231 -6.69 -26.37 -9.57
N TYR A 232 -7.56 -25.62 -10.25
CA TYR A 232 -8.89 -25.33 -9.77
C TYR A 232 -9.94 -26.20 -10.48
N PHE A 233 -10.69 -26.99 -9.74
CA PHE A 233 -11.86 -27.66 -10.26
C PHE A 233 -13.03 -26.69 -10.33
N PHE A 234 -13.16 -25.97 -11.45
CA PHE A 234 -14.16 -24.93 -11.69
C PHE A 234 -15.59 -25.40 -11.40
N LYS A 235 -16.35 -24.55 -10.68
CA LYS A 235 -17.75 -24.78 -10.31
C LYS A 235 -18.55 -23.49 -10.45
N ASP A 236 -19.69 -23.56 -11.12
CA ASP A 236 -20.57 -22.40 -11.30
C ASP A 236 -21.08 -21.86 -9.95
N ALA A 237 -21.24 -22.74 -8.94
CA ALA A 237 -21.68 -22.35 -7.60
C ALA A 237 -20.69 -21.46 -6.83
N ASP A 238 -19.43 -21.41 -7.26
CA ASP A 238 -18.44 -20.49 -6.68
C ASP A 238 -18.68 -19.04 -7.13
N ASN A 239 -19.57 -18.77 -8.09
CA ASN A 239 -19.86 -17.43 -8.62
C ASN A 239 -18.58 -16.64 -8.95
N ASP A 240 -17.61 -17.31 -9.58
CA ASP A 240 -16.27 -16.80 -9.91
C ASP A 240 -15.41 -16.34 -8.71
N GLN A 241 -15.84 -16.51 -7.45
CA GLN A 241 -15.09 -16.05 -6.26
C GLN A 241 -13.67 -16.60 -6.24
N VAL A 242 -13.50 -17.91 -6.47
CA VAL A 242 -12.18 -18.56 -6.53
C VAL A 242 -11.32 -17.99 -7.67
N ILE A 243 -11.91 -17.78 -8.85
CA ILE A 243 -11.20 -17.23 -10.00
C ILE A 243 -10.74 -15.80 -9.73
N ASN A 244 -11.59 -15.00 -9.10
CA ASN A 244 -11.27 -13.62 -8.79
C ASN A 244 -10.09 -13.56 -7.81
N VAL A 245 -10.10 -14.37 -6.74
CA VAL A 245 -8.97 -14.46 -5.80
C VAL A 245 -7.68 -14.87 -6.51
N LEU A 246 -7.71 -15.88 -7.39
CA LEU A 246 -6.53 -16.32 -8.13
C LEU A 246 -6.01 -15.22 -9.07
N LYS A 247 -6.89 -14.47 -9.74
CA LYS A 247 -6.52 -13.36 -10.63
C LYS A 247 -6.02 -12.14 -9.87
N GLU A 248 -6.68 -11.76 -8.78
CA GLU A 248 -6.31 -10.61 -7.95
C GLU A 248 -4.91 -10.76 -7.36
N ASN A 249 -4.57 -12.00 -6.99
CA ASN A 249 -3.25 -12.38 -6.48
C ASN A 249 -2.23 -12.77 -7.57
N ASP A 250 -2.58 -12.63 -8.85
CA ASP A 250 -1.71 -13.01 -9.98
C ASP A 250 -1.14 -14.44 -9.86
N ILE A 251 -1.98 -15.37 -9.40
CA ILE A 251 -1.64 -16.77 -9.21
C ILE A 251 -1.94 -17.51 -10.51
N PRO A 252 -0.96 -18.06 -11.23
CA PRO A 252 -1.23 -18.84 -12.44
C PRO A 252 -1.96 -20.13 -12.06
N TYR A 253 -3.07 -20.41 -12.74
CA TYR A 253 -3.91 -21.59 -12.47
C TYR A 253 -4.37 -22.30 -13.75
N GLN A 254 -4.64 -23.60 -13.63
CA GLN A 254 -5.33 -24.41 -14.61
C GLN A 254 -6.74 -24.70 -14.10
N THR A 255 -7.72 -24.75 -15.00
CA THR A 255 -9.08 -25.14 -14.65
C THR A 255 -9.45 -26.51 -15.19
N ARG A 256 -10.26 -27.24 -14.42
CA ARG A 256 -10.98 -28.43 -14.88
C ARG A 256 -12.43 -28.30 -14.48
N LYS A 257 -13.36 -28.53 -15.41
CA LYS A 257 -14.79 -28.49 -15.08
C LYS A 257 -15.11 -29.60 -14.08
N SER A 258 -15.61 -29.24 -12.91
CA SER A 258 -16.11 -30.20 -11.92
C SER A 258 -17.36 -30.91 -12.46
N LYS A 259 -17.53 -32.17 -12.08
CA LYS A 259 -18.80 -32.90 -12.32
C LYS A 259 -19.91 -32.46 -11.37
N TYR A 260 -19.54 -31.86 -10.24
CA TYR A 260 -20.44 -31.44 -9.18
C TYR A 260 -20.59 -29.91 -9.17
N SER A 261 -21.79 -29.45 -8.87
CA SER A 261 -22.15 -28.02 -8.79
C SER A 261 -22.19 -27.51 -7.34
N ILE A 262 -21.46 -28.13 -6.42
CA ILE A 262 -21.31 -27.64 -5.05
C ILE A 262 -20.23 -26.55 -5.00
N LYS A 263 -20.22 -25.72 -3.96
CA LYS A 263 -19.14 -24.74 -3.77
C LYS A 263 -17.83 -25.43 -3.42
N SER A 264 -16.72 -24.86 -3.85
CA SER A 264 -15.38 -25.23 -3.41
C SER A 264 -15.24 -25.02 -1.91
N ASN A 265 -14.71 -26.02 -1.24
CA ASN A 265 -14.73 -26.10 0.22
C ASN A 265 -13.44 -26.70 0.81
N GLY A 266 -12.45 -27.00 -0.03
CA GLY A 266 -11.23 -27.67 0.39
C GLY A 266 -10.03 -27.36 -0.48
N ILE A 267 -8.85 -27.51 0.10
CA ILE A 267 -7.56 -27.30 -0.57
C ILE A 267 -6.67 -28.53 -0.34
N THR A 268 -6.11 -29.09 -1.40
CA THR A 268 -5.01 -30.05 -1.29
C THR A 268 -3.68 -29.44 -1.68
N CYS A 269 -2.59 -29.88 -1.04
CA CYS A 269 -1.23 -29.43 -1.32
C CYS A 269 -0.24 -30.59 -1.36
N THR A 270 0.79 -30.48 -2.20
CA THR A 270 1.88 -31.46 -2.23
C THR A 270 2.93 -31.14 -1.14
N PRO A 271 3.59 -32.14 -0.54
CA PRO A 271 4.56 -31.90 0.55
C PRO A 271 5.79 -31.08 0.13
N ASP A 272 6.10 -31.04 -1.16
CA ASP A 272 7.23 -30.31 -1.75
C ASP A 272 6.89 -28.84 -2.08
N PHE A 273 5.70 -28.38 -1.71
CA PHE A 273 5.25 -27.01 -1.90
C PHE A 273 5.37 -26.17 -0.62
N ASP A 274 5.65 -24.87 -0.75
CA ASP A 274 5.72 -23.96 0.40
C ASP A 274 4.33 -23.81 1.03
N PHE A 275 4.17 -24.35 2.23
CA PHE A 275 2.88 -24.31 2.92
C PHE A 275 2.45 -22.89 3.28
N LYS A 276 3.38 -21.93 3.41
CA LYS A 276 3.02 -20.52 3.59
C LYS A 276 2.11 -20.04 2.48
N ALA A 277 2.36 -20.49 1.24
CA ALA A 277 1.54 -20.13 0.09
C ALA A 277 0.15 -20.76 0.09
N VAL A 278 0.04 -22.00 0.53
CA VAL A 278 -1.27 -22.66 0.70
C VAL A 278 -2.11 -21.92 1.74
N ARG A 279 -1.47 -21.53 2.84
CA ARG A 279 -2.12 -20.82 3.95
C ARG A 279 -2.63 -19.44 3.53
N GLU A 280 -1.80 -18.63 2.87
CA GLU A 280 -2.22 -17.31 2.38
C GLU A 280 -3.37 -17.45 1.36
N LEU A 281 -3.28 -18.40 0.42
CA LEU A 281 -4.38 -18.66 -0.52
C LEU A 281 -5.69 -19.03 0.19
N ALA A 282 -5.62 -19.88 1.21
CA ALA A 282 -6.79 -20.27 1.98
C ALA A 282 -7.42 -19.07 2.69
N MET A 283 -6.60 -18.19 3.27
CA MET A 283 -7.07 -16.97 3.93
C MET A 283 -7.71 -16.01 2.92
N ASP A 284 -7.12 -15.83 1.75
CA ASP A 284 -7.66 -14.97 0.69
C ASP A 284 -9.01 -15.50 0.17
N LEU A 285 -9.12 -16.82 -0.01
CA LEU A 285 -10.38 -17.48 -0.38
C LEU A 285 -11.46 -17.29 0.70
N THR A 286 -11.11 -17.49 1.97
CA THR A 286 -12.03 -17.26 3.09
C THR A 286 -12.49 -15.79 3.17
N ASN A 287 -11.57 -14.84 2.98
CA ASN A 287 -11.88 -13.41 2.96
C ASN A 287 -12.81 -13.02 1.80
N ALA A 288 -12.69 -13.71 0.65
CA ALA A 288 -13.58 -13.55 -0.50
C ALA A 288 -14.95 -14.26 -0.33
N GLY A 289 -15.19 -14.92 0.81
CA GLY A 289 -16.44 -15.60 1.13
C GLY A 289 -16.52 -17.05 0.63
N VAL A 290 -15.38 -17.68 0.29
CA VAL A 290 -15.30 -19.12 0.02
C VAL A 290 -15.14 -19.85 1.34
N GLU A 291 -16.07 -20.74 1.67
CA GLU A 291 -16.05 -21.47 2.93
C GLU A 291 -15.07 -22.65 2.86
N ILE A 292 -13.84 -22.47 3.32
CA ILE A 292 -12.83 -23.54 3.36
C ILE A 292 -13.00 -24.36 4.64
N TYR A 293 -13.41 -25.62 4.54
CA TYR A 293 -13.63 -26.51 5.69
C TYR A 293 -12.40 -27.34 6.02
N TRP A 294 -11.56 -27.61 5.02
CA TRP A 294 -10.40 -28.46 5.19
C TRP A 294 -9.21 -28.09 4.31
N ILE A 295 -8.03 -28.45 4.79
CA ILE A 295 -6.79 -28.48 4.02
C ILE A 295 -6.19 -29.87 4.17
N ASN A 296 -5.65 -30.48 3.11
CA ASN A 296 -5.05 -31.81 3.17
C ASN A 296 -3.82 -31.96 2.27
N LYS A 297 -3.07 -33.05 2.46
CA LYS A 297 -2.08 -33.50 1.49
C LYS A 297 -2.79 -34.04 0.25
N ALA A 298 -2.24 -33.70 -0.92
CA ALA A 298 -2.65 -34.32 -2.17
C ALA A 298 -2.34 -35.82 -2.15
N ILE A 299 -3.21 -36.60 -2.80
CA ILE A 299 -3.07 -38.05 -2.95
C ILE A 299 -1.79 -38.36 -3.76
N PRO A 300 -0.84 -39.17 -3.22
CA PRO A 300 0.46 -39.44 -3.87
C PRO A 300 0.36 -39.93 -5.31
N GLU A 301 -0.68 -40.70 -5.63
CA GLU A 301 -0.95 -41.31 -6.93
C GLU A 301 -1.15 -40.28 -8.06
N LEU A 302 -1.39 -39.01 -7.72
CA LEU A 302 -1.52 -37.93 -8.69
C LEU A 302 -0.17 -37.48 -9.29
N ASN A 303 0.97 -37.99 -8.78
CA ASN A 303 2.34 -37.66 -9.22
C ASN A 303 2.53 -36.16 -9.46
N ALA A 304 1.92 -35.35 -8.60
CA ALA A 304 1.95 -33.90 -8.72
C ALA A 304 3.12 -33.35 -7.90
N HIS A 305 3.92 -32.49 -8.53
CA HIS A 305 4.98 -31.74 -7.86
C HIS A 305 4.53 -30.30 -7.70
N ARG A 306 4.81 -29.72 -6.52
CA ARG A 306 4.56 -28.30 -6.22
C ARG A 306 3.14 -27.84 -6.62
N ARG A 307 2.13 -28.66 -6.33
CA ARG A 307 0.73 -28.45 -6.74
C ARG A 307 -0.13 -28.05 -5.55
N ILE A 308 -1.01 -27.07 -5.79
CA ILE A 308 -2.17 -26.79 -4.96
C ILE A 308 -3.41 -27.16 -5.77
N THR A 309 -4.37 -27.84 -5.17
CA THR A 309 -5.68 -28.08 -5.79
C THR A 309 -6.75 -27.40 -4.97
N ILE A 310 -7.65 -26.68 -5.63
CA ILE A 310 -8.87 -26.13 -5.01
C ILE A 310 -10.03 -26.97 -5.51
N GLU A 311 -10.73 -27.63 -4.60
CA GLU A 311 -11.80 -28.55 -4.94
C GLU A 311 -12.97 -28.49 -3.95
N ALA A 312 -13.97 -29.36 -4.18
CA ALA A 312 -15.07 -29.53 -3.26
C ALA A 312 -15.20 -31.01 -2.90
N GLU A 313 -15.41 -31.27 -1.62
CA GLU A 313 -15.81 -32.57 -1.11
C GLU A 313 -17.34 -32.59 -0.97
N THR A 314 -17.97 -33.66 -1.48
CA THR A 314 -19.43 -33.85 -1.38
C THR A 314 -19.85 -34.38 -0.02
N ASP A 315 -18.93 -35.04 0.68
CA ASP A 315 -19.20 -35.80 1.90
C ASP A 315 -18.83 -34.96 3.13
N LEU A 316 -19.36 -33.74 3.19
CA LEU A 316 -19.20 -32.89 4.36
C LEU A 316 -19.99 -33.48 5.52
N SER A 317 -19.31 -33.73 6.64
CA SER A 317 -20.00 -34.00 7.90
C SER A 317 -20.88 -32.80 8.27
N ALA A 318 -22.09 -33.06 8.78
CA ALA A 318 -23.00 -32.02 9.24
C ALA A 318 -22.40 -31.14 10.34
N ASP A 319 -21.37 -31.63 11.03
CA ASP A 319 -20.71 -30.95 12.15
C ASP A 319 -19.52 -30.07 11.72
N TRP A 320 -19.07 -30.17 10.47
CA TRP A 320 -17.93 -29.39 10.01
C TRP A 320 -18.29 -27.91 9.90
N LYS A 321 -17.37 -27.06 10.39
CA LYS A 321 -17.46 -25.61 10.27
C LYS A 321 -16.37 -25.11 9.33
N PRO A 322 -16.58 -23.99 8.62
CA PRO A 322 -15.51 -23.35 7.87
C PRO A 322 -14.36 -22.94 8.82
N LEU A 323 -13.13 -23.11 8.36
CA LEU A 323 -11.92 -22.66 9.04
C LEU A 323 -11.89 -21.12 9.05
N THR A 324 -11.68 -20.54 10.24
CA THR A 324 -11.53 -19.10 10.38
C THR A 324 -10.16 -18.63 9.88
N VAL A 325 -10.02 -17.33 9.56
CA VAL A 325 -8.74 -16.73 9.21
C VAL A 325 -7.70 -16.92 10.32
N GLU A 326 -8.12 -16.84 11.59
CA GLU A 326 -7.25 -17.10 12.74
C GLU A 326 -6.74 -18.54 12.75
N GLN A 327 -7.62 -19.52 12.56
CA GLN A 327 -7.27 -20.94 12.45
C GLN A 327 -6.35 -21.22 11.27
N LEU A 328 -6.57 -20.58 10.12
CA LEU A 328 -5.68 -20.72 8.96
C LEU A 328 -4.29 -20.13 9.26
N SER A 329 -4.24 -18.94 9.88
CA SER A 329 -2.98 -18.21 10.13
C SER A 329 -1.96 -18.98 10.97
N CYS A 330 -2.43 -19.81 11.90
CA CYS A 330 -1.59 -20.58 12.81
C CYS A 330 -1.11 -21.94 12.23
N MET A 331 -1.66 -22.39 11.10
CA MET A 331 -1.26 -23.64 10.45
C MET A 331 0.19 -23.56 9.96
N LYS A 332 0.95 -24.65 10.14
CA LYS A 332 2.38 -24.70 9.81
C LYS A 332 2.75 -25.69 8.71
N VAL A 333 1.90 -26.68 8.44
CA VAL A 333 2.21 -27.77 7.48
C VAL A 333 0.98 -28.21 6.73
N CYS A 334 1.19 -28.70 5.50
CA CYS A 334 0.15 -29.37 4.71
C CYS A 334 -0.16 -30.74 5.33
N ARG A 335 -1.31 -30.89 5.98
CA ARG A 335 -1.86 -32.14 6.54
C ARG A 335 -3.37 -32.00 6.63
N TRP A 336 -4.07 -33.06 7.03
CA TRP A 336 -5.50 -32.99 7.32
C TRP A 336 -5.77 -31.98 8.44
N TRP A 337 -6.41 -30.88 8.08
CA TRP A 337 -6.90 -29.85 8.99
C TRP A 337 -8.40 -29.72 8.82
N THR A 338 -9.13 -29.73 9.92
CA THR A 338 -10.56 -29.39 10.00
C THR A 338 -10.78 -28.58 11.28
N THR A 339 -11.96 -27.98 11.45
CA THR A 339 -12.27 -27.24 12.69
C THR A 339 -12.25 -28.09 13.96
N GLU A 340 -12.34 -29.41 13.82
CA GLU A 340 -12.30 -30.36 14.93
C GLU A 340 -10.86 -30.74 15.33
N VAL A 341 -9.90 -30.56 14.43
CA VAL A 341 -8.50 -31.00 14.62
C VAL A 341 -7.60 -29.78 14.80
N ASP A 342 -7.62 -29.25 16.03
CA ASP A 342 -6.57 -28.43 16.68
C ASP A 342 -5.77 -27.49 15.75
N ALA A 343 -6.45 -26.62 15.00
CA ALA A 343 -5.78 -25.71 14.05
C ALA A 343 -4.65 -24.89 14.69
N CYS A 344 -4.85 -24.45 15.95
CA CYS A 344 -3.89 -23.61 16.68
C CYS A 344 -3.43 -24.19 18.03
N ALA A 345 -3.85 -25.39 18.43
CA ALA A 345 -3.35 -25.99 19.66
C ALA A 345 -1.98 -26.61 19.37
N SER A 346 -0.94 -25.91 19.82
CA SER A 346 0.43 -26.42 19.92
C SER A 346 0.80 -26.65 21.37
#